data_AF-A0A922FBH7-F1
#
_entry.id   AF-A0A922FBH7-F1
#
_cell.length_a   1.000
_cell.length_b   1.000
_cell.length_c   1.000
_cell.angle_alpha   90.00
_cell.angle_beta   90.00
_cell.angle_gamma   90.00
#
_symmetry.space_group_name_H-M   'P 1'
#
loop_
_entity.id
_entity.type
_entity.pdbx_description
1 polymer ?
#
loop_
_entity_poly.entity_id
_entity_poly.type
_entity_poly.pdbx_seq_one_letter_code
_entity_poly.pdbx_strand_id
1 'polypeptide(L)'
;MASICYSPTLPPIPKLQNSKGTRPFPVYLSNFNPCRIAVPTFRSSRTKATNSPSFNTVETGAQKPHEEPMSIENLRGFFDLNLGNWNGSFFQFDGFGNLLHKVSTKLAVSSYGEDELMSLIQTLYIKQPPSTSISGYNDGPDWAEYKIKETNMFTVDKYQQIGYFPKERAFALRYQTAGMLETVLRQGVLGEDDIGEESPKDLKLPSRLPSIVCESCLYSLEKDIRARAFHIINPKGIIEMLVIFLEQRGDALSFPPSLDTTMMQGDTNRIVPYLGNWKGRSITKRSGVYGATIAEANTVTSLEMDDKGHLVQDITSTSSVSEITTNVHWTGTQTNNLVTFNGGYQMILLPGGMYMGCPCDVAKSVADSKSFHLEFCWLESPTKRQRLVRTFDVEGLAVSSTYIFEIKL
;
A
#
# COMPACT_ATOMS: atom_id res chain seq x y z
N MET A 1 -13.03 -33.00 -50.66
CA MET A 1 -14.10 -32.15 -51.23
C MET A 1 -15.41 -32.92 -51.13
N ALA A 2 -16.27 -32.53 -50.18
CA ALA A 2 -17.68 -32.92 -50.12
C ALA A 2 -18.34 -31.98 -49.12
N SER A 3 -19.25 -31.14 -49.62
CA SER A 3 -20.07 -30.22 -48.84
C SER A 3 -21.29 -30.99 -48.35
N ILE A 4 -21.53 -31.02 -47.04
CA ILE A 4 -22.78 -31.52 -46.46
C ILE A 4 -23.21 -30.55 -45.36
N CYS A 5 -24.27 -29.80 -45.65
CA CYS A 5 -25.00 -28.97 -44.72
C CYS A 5 -25.74 -29.83 -43.70
N TYR A 6 -25.58 -29.53 -42.40
CA TYR A 6 -26.52 -29.94 -41.36
C TYR A 6 -26.70 -28.80 -40.36
N SER A 7 -27.93 -28.29 -40.32
CA SER A 7 -28.45 -27.38 -39.29
C SER A 7 -28.88 -28.20 -38.06
N PRO A 8 -28.54 -27.80 -36.82
CA PRO A 8 -29.24 -28.27 -35.64
C PRO A 8 -30.26 -27.25 -35.15
N THR A 9 -31.47 -27.75 -34.98
CA THR A 9 -32.70 -27.15 -34.43
C THR A 9 -32.59 -26.75 -32.95
N LEU A 10 -33.11 -25.58 -32.60
CA LEU A 10 -33.35 -25.11 -31.23
C LEU A 10 -34.62 -25.73 -30.62
N PRO A 11 -34.67 -26.02 -29.30
CA PRO A 11 -35.87 -26.49 -28.61
C PRO A 11 -36.84 -25.34 -28.26
N PRO A 12 -38.15 -25.62 -28.03
CA PRO A 12 -39.19 -24.61 -28.01
C PRO A 12 -39.39 -23.92 -26.64
N ILE A 13 -39.69 -22.62 -26.71
CA ILE A 13 -40.08 -21.74 -25.61
C ILE A 13 -41.53 -22.06 -25.19
N PRO A 14 -41.84 -22.30 -23.90
CA PRO A 14 -43.23 -22.41 -23.45
C PRO A 14 -43.90 -21.04 -23.32
N LYS A 15 -45.10 -20.94 -23.90
CA LYS A 15 -45.94 -19.74 -23.96
C LYS A 15 -46.59 -19.40 -22.62
N LEU A 16 -46.56 -18.11 -22.34
CA LEU A 16 -47.25 -17.37 -21.27
C LEU A 16 -48.78 -17.49 -21.39
N GLN A 17 -49.47 -17.75 -20.27
CA GLN A 17 -50.91 -17.63 -20.15
C GLN A 17 -51.25 -16.31 -19.44
N ASN A 18 -51.92 -15.42 -20.17
CA ASN A 18 -52.42 -14.13 -19.69
C ASN A 18 -53.71 -14.32 -18.87
N SER A 19 -53.81 -13.61 -17.74
CA SER A 19 -55.09 -13.08 -17.28
C SER A 19 -54.93 -11.60 -16.91
N LYS A 20 -55.56 -10.75 -17.71
CA LYS A 20 -55.67 -9.29 -17.47
C LYS A 20 -56.72 -9.01 -16.41
N GLY A 21 -56.43 -8.06 -15.52
CA GLY A 21 -57.38 -7.40 -14.64
C GLY A 21 -56.78 -6.08 -14.14
N THR A 22 -57.01 -5.01 -14.89
CA THR A 22 -56.50 -3.65 -14.65
C THR A 22 -57.40 -2.88 -13.66
N ARG A 23 -56.82 -2.09 -12.73
CA ARG A 23 -57.11 -0.65 -12.46
C ARG A 23 -56.40 -0.13 -11.18
N PRO A 24 -56.23 1.21 -10.99
CA PRO A 24 -54.93 1.78 -10.60
C PRO A 24 -54.90 2.66 -9.32
N PHE A 25 -53.66 2.97 -8.87
CA PHE A 25 -53.19 4.03 -7.94
C PHE A 25 -53.49 3.84 -6.42
N PRO A 26 -52.70 4.43 -5.47
CA PRO A 26 -51.75 5.54 -5.63
C PRO A 26 -50.34 5.35 -5.04
N VAL A 27 -49.45 6.23 -5.49
CA VAL A 27 -48.15 6.54 -4.87
C VAL A 27 -48.40 7.20 -3.51
N TYR A 28 -47.85 6.61 -2.44
CA TYR A 28 -47.62 7.32 -1.19
C TYR A 28 -46.16 7.15 -0.79
N LEU A 29 -45.43 8.26 -0.86
CA LEU A 29 -44.19 8.47 -0.13
C LEU A 29 -44.50 8.45 1.37
N SER A 30 -43.83 7.58 2.12
CA SER A 30 -43.76 7.67 3.57
C SER A 30 -42.32 7.53 4.04
N ASN A 31 -41.79 8.63 4.57
CA ASN A 31 -40.58 8.70 5.38
C ASN A 31 -40.59 7.62 6.47
N PHE A 32 -39.53 6.81 6.55
CA PHE A 32 -39.24 6.01 7.73
C PHE A 32 -37.91 6.44 8.35
N ASN A 33 -38.03 7.13 9.49
CA ASN A 33 -36.97 7.26 10.49
C ASN A 33 -36.64 5.87 11.07
N PRO A 34 -35.37 5.52 11.30
CA PRO A 34 -35.01 4.28 11.98
C PRO A 34 -35.15 4.44 13.50
N CYS A 35 -36.06 3.69 14.11
CA CYS A 35 -36.15 3.56 15.56
C CYS A 35 -35.51 2.24 16.04
N ARG A 36 -34.45 2.41 16.82
CA ARG A 36 -33.90 1.57 17.91
C ARG A 36 -34.44 0.13 18.03
N ILE A 37 -33.57 -0.85 17.75
CA ILE A 37 -33.70 -2.23 18.25
C ILE A 37 -32.71 -2.42 19.40
N ALA A 38 -33.26 -2.85 20.54
CA ALA A 38 -32.57 -3.10 21.79
C ALA A 38 -31.69 -4.35 21.74
N VAL A 39 -30.53 -4.27 22.38
CA VAL A 39 -29.58 -5.38 22.59
C VAL A 39 -30.11 -6.30 23.70
N PRO A 40 -30.17 -7.64 23.51
CA PRO A 40 -30.51 -8.54 24.58
C PRO A 40 -29.32 -8.75 25.52
N THR A 41 -29.60 -8.68 26.81
CA THR A 41 -28.66 -8.86 27.92
C THR A 41 -28.32 -10.33 28.09
N PHE A 42 -27.05 -10.71 27.89
CA PHE A 42 -26.53 -12.00 28.34
C PHE A 42 -25.85 -11.84 29.71
N ARG A 43 -26.44 -12.49 30.71
CA ARG A 43 -25.85 -12.70 32.05
C ARG A 43 -24.65 -13.63 31.91
N SER A 44 -23.47 -13.17 32.31
CA SER A 44 -22.35 -14.05 32.64
C SER A 44 -22.18 -14.13 34.17
N SER A 45 -21.89 -15.34 34.63
CA SER A 45 -21.78 -15.77 36.02
C SER A 45 -20.53 -15.21 36.70
N ARG A 46 -20.74 -14.67 37.90
CA ARG A 46 -19.73 -14.26 38.89
C ARG A 46 -18.67 -15.33 39.13
N THR A 47 -17.41 -14.99 38.90
CA THR A 47 -16.27 -15.48 39.66
C THR A 47 -15.52 -14.27 40.22
N LYS A 48 -15.37 -14.25 41.55
CA LYS A 48 -14.82 -13.15 42.35
C LYS A 48 -13.33 -12.97 42.05
N ALA A 49 -12.93 -11.76 41.66
CA ALA A 49 -11.57 -11.28 41.82
C ALA A 49 -11.53 -10.30 43.01
N THR A 50 -10.63 -10.58 43.94
CA THR A 50 -10.48 -9.90 45.22
C THR A 50 -9.91 -8.50 45.03
N ASN A 51 -10.55 -7.50 45.64
CA ASN A 51 -10.12 -6.11 45.66
C ASN A 51 -8.76 -5.93 46.35
N SER A 52 -7.93 -5.05 45.81
CA SER A 52 -6.90 -4.32 46.56
C SER A 52 -6.88 -2.87 46.06
N PRO A 53 -6.61 -1.89 46.94
CA PRO A 53 -7.21 -0.57 46.82
C PRO A 53 -6.39 0.40 45.97
N SER A 54 -7.13 1.30 45.33
CA SER A 54 -6.68 2.57 44.76
C SER A 54 -5.84 3.37 45.77
N PHE A 55 -4.58 3.63 45.42
CA PHE A 55 -3.78 4.64 46.09
C PHE A 55 -4.11 6.01 45.50
N ASN A 56 -4.62 6.88 46.39
CA ASN A 56 -4.74 8.30 46.18
C ASN A 56 -3.38 8.92 45.90
N THR A 57 -3.43 9.93 45.04
CA THR A 57 -2.40 10.87 44.64
C THR A 57 -1.48 11.26 45.80
N VAL A 58 -0.22 10.85 45.71
CA VAL A 58 0.90 11.56 46.31
C VAL A 58 1.79 11.95 45.15
N GLU A 59 1.96 13.27 44.98
CA GLU A 59 2.95 13.85 44.10
C GLU A 59 4.31 13.24 44.42
N THR A 60 4.83 12.43 43.51
CA THR A 60 6.24 12.12 43.46
C THR A 60 6.62 12.25 42.00
N GLY A 61 7.39 13.29 41.69
CA GLY A 61 7.89 13.59 40.35
C GLY A 61 8.70 12.41 39.81
N ALA A 62 8.05 11.52 39.08
CA ALA A 62 8.67 10.54 38.22
C ALA A 62 8.58 11.09 36.80
N GLN A 63 9.65 11.79 36.44
CA GLN A 63 10.03 12.26 35.12
C GLN A 63 9.36 11.51 33.94
N LYS A 64 8.63 12.28 33.12
CA LYS A 64 8.16 11.93 31.78
C LYS A 64 8.93 12.67 30.65
N PRO A 65 10.25 12.94 30.72
CA PRO A 65 10.82 14.13 30.11
C PRO A 65 11.53 13.87 28.77
N HIS A 66 11.46 12.65 28.22
CA HIS A 66 12.23 12.27 27.02
C HIS A 66 11.42 11.71 25.84
N GLU A 67 10.16 11.32 26.03
CA GLU A 67 9.34 10.76 24.92
C GLU A 67 8.76 11.85 24.01
N GLU A 68 8.27 12.94 24.59
CA GLU A 68 7.72 14.10 23.88
C GLU A 68 8.77 14.80 22.99
N PRO A 69 9.97 15.18 23.46
CA PRO A 69 10.96 15.84 22.61
C PRO A 69 11.44 14.94 21.46
N MET A 70 11.65 13.64 21.68
CA MET A 70 12.02 12.69 20.61
C MET A 70 10.92 12.54 19.56
N SER A 71 9.65 12.62 19.96
CA SER A 71 8.52 12.55 19.03
C SER A 71 8.48 13.78 18.12
N ILE A 72 8.73 14.98 18.67
CA ILE A 72 8.81 16.23 17.90
C ILE A 72 10.00 16.20 16.93
N GLU A 73 11.17 15.74 17.37
CA GLU A 73 12.36 15.61 16.52
C GLU A 73 12.13 14.62 15.35
N ASN A 74 11.51 13.47 15.63
CA ASN A 74 11.17 12.50 14.59
C ASN A 74 10.15 13.06 13.60
N LEU A 75 9.13 13.78 14.08
CA LEU A 75 8.14 14.43 13.23
C LEU A 75 8.79 15.48 12.32
N ARG A 76 9.65 16.33 12.89
CA ARG A 76 10.42 17.33 12.14
C ARG A 76 11.28 16.67 11.07
N GLY A 77 12.03 15.63 11.43
CA GLY A 77 12.85 14.88 10.48
C GLY A 77 12.03 14.26 9.36
N PHE A 78 10.86 13.70 9.67
CA PHE A 78 9.93 13.16 8.67
C PHE A 78 9.43 14.26 7.72
N PHE A 79 9.15 15.46 8.22
CA PHE A 79 8.74 16.60 7.39
C PHE A 79 9.87 17.07 6.50
N ASP A 80 11.05 17.32 7.07
CA ASP A 80 12.25 17.75 6.35
C ASP A 80 12.58 16.78 5.20
N LEU A 81 12.43 15.46 5.44
CA LEU A 81 12.63 14.44 4.42
C LEU A 81 11.66 14.58 3.23
N ASN A 82 10.44 15.08 3.47
CA ASN A 82 9.36 15.20 2.49
C ASN A 82 9.24 16.58 1.81
N LEU A 83 9.75 17.65 2.42
CA LEU A 83 9.62 19.02 1.92
C LEU A 83 10.14 19.21 0.48
N GLY A 84 9.51 20.11 -0.27
CA GLY A 84 9.95 20.52 -1.60
C GLY A 84 9.02 20.04 -2.73
N ASN A 85 9.50 20.25 -3.95
CA ASN A 85 8.78 19.90 -5.18
C ASN A 85 9.30 18.58 -5.73
N TRP A 86 8.37 17.66 -5.99
CA TRP A 86 8.65 16.32 -6.47
C TRP A 86 8.01 16.15 -7.85
N ASN A 87 8.83 15.87 -8.86
CA ASN A 87 8.35 15.50 -10.19
C ASN A 87 8.35 13.97 -10.28
N GLY A 88 7.22 13.39 -10.65
CA GLY A 88 7.06 11.94 -10.58
C GLY A 88 6.18 11.34 -11.65
N SER A 89 6.15 10.01 -11.61
CA SER A 89 5.21 9.18 -12.37
C SER A 89 4.48 8.26 -11.40
N PHE A 90 3.16 8.23 -11.53
CA PHE A 90 2.28 7.25 -10.92
C PHE A 90 2.15 6.04 -11.85
N PHE A 91 2.33 4.85 -11.30
CA PHE A 91 2.17 3.58 -12.00
C PHE A 91 1.16 2.71 -11.25
N GLN A 92 0.12 2.26 -11.95
CA GLN A 92 -0.83 1.29 -11.43
C GLN A 92 -0.53 -0.09 -11.99
N PHE A 93 -0.41 -1.08 -11.12
CA PHE A 93 -0.28 -2.49 -11.49
C PHE A 93 -1.42 -3.33 -10.95
N ASP A 94 -1.74 -4.41 -11.65
CA ASP A 94 -2.63 -5.45 -11.12
C ASP A 94 -1.90 -6.38 -10.12
N GLY A 95 -2.64 -7.34 -9.56
CA GLY A 95 -2.08 -8.35 -8.64
C GLY A 95 -1.10 -9.35 -9.29
N PHE A 96 -0.85 -9.24 -10.59
CA PHE A 96 0.08 -10.06 -11.35
C PHE A 96 1.26 -9.24 -11.90
N GLY A 97 1.40 -7.97 -11.49
CA GLY A 97 2.51 -7.11 -11.88
C GLY A 97 2.43 -6.57 -13.32
N ASN A 98 1.26 -6.61 -13.93
CA ASN A 98 1.01 -5.99 -15.24
C ASN A 98 0.71 -4.50 -15.04
N LEU A 99 1.35 -3.65 -15.84
CA LEU A 99 1.10 -2.22 -15.82
C LEU A 99 -0.25 -1.92 -16.48
N LEU A 100 -1.15 -1.25 -15.75
CA LEU A 100 -2.45 -0.82 -16.24
C LEU A 100 -2.40 0.63 -16.73
N HIS A 101 -1.90 1.54 -15.89
CA HIS A 101 -1.87 2.97 -16.20
C HIS A 101 -0.57 3.62 -15.73
N LYS A 102 -0.13 4.63 -16.48
CA LYS A 102 0.95 5.54 -16.11
C LYS A 102 0.45 6.98 -16.22
N VAL A 103 0.56 7.73 -15.13
CA VAL A 103 0.11 9.13 -15.05
C VAL A 103 1.27 10.00 -14.58
N SER A 104 1.52 11.13 -15.24
CA SER A 104 2.52 12.09 -14.76
C SER A 104 1.97 12.90 -13.58
N THR A 105 2.77 13.04 -12.53
CA THR A 105 2.35 13.72 -11.30
C THR A 105 3.42 14.70 -10.84
N LYS A 106 3.00 15.78 -10.18
CA LYS A 106 3.90 16.63 -9.37
C LYS A 106 3.36 16.71 -7.97
N LEU A 107 4.22 16.75 -6.97
CA LEU A 107 3.81 16.88 -5.57
C LEU A 107 4.57 18.05 -4.96
N ALA A 108 3.85 19.08 -4.54
CA ALA A 108 4.38 20.20 -3.78
C ALA A 108 4.14 19.94 -2.28
N VAL A 109 5.21 19.97 -1.49
CA VAL A 109 5.16 19.70 -0.06
C VAL A 109 5.76 20.87 0.71
N SER A 110 4.97 21.42 1.64
CA SER A 110 5.37 22.51 2.53
C SER A 110 4.98 22.18 3.97
N SER A 111 5.60 22.83 4.94
CA SER A 111 5.22 22.76 6.35
C SER A 111 4.78 24.13 6.87
N TYR A 112 3.98 24.11 7.93
CA TYR A 112 3.64 25.29 8.71
C TYR A 112 3.51 24.91 10.19
N GLY A 113 3.49 25.92 11.06
CA GLY A 113 3.51 25.70 12.50
C GLY A 113 4.89 25.31 13.02
N GLU A 114 5.02 25.24 14.34
CA GLU A 114 6.26 24.92 15.03
C GLU A 114 6.00 23.83 16.08
N ASP A 115 7.04 23.04 16.36
CA ASP A 115 7.06 22.00 17.37
C ASP A 115 5.85 21.05 17.31
N GLU A 116 5.04 20.95 18.35
CA GLU A 116 3.89 20.02 18.38
C GLU A 116 2.76 20.39 17.40
N LEU A 117 2.73 21.65 16.97
CA LEU A 117 1.74 22.18 16.03
C LEU A 117 2.25 22.17 14.60
N MET A 118 3.42 21.55 14.35
CA MET A 118 3.90 21.41 12.99
C MET A 118 2.97 20.50 12.18
N SER A 119 2.67 20.97 10.98
CA SER A 119 1.84 20.27 10.01
C SER A 119 2.50 20.28 8.64
N LEU A 120 2.36 19.18 7.92
CA LEU A 120 2.78 18.98 6.54
C LEU A 120 1.54 19.10 5.64
N ILE A 121 1.61 20.05 4.69
CA ILE A 121 0.62 20.23 3.63
C ILE A 121 1.23 19.71 2.34
N GLN A 122 0.43 18.96 1.59
CA GLN A 122 0.87 18.37 0.33
C GLN A 122 -0.21 18.55 -0.73
N THR A 123 0.16 19.13 -1.88
CA THR A 123 -0.71 19.27 -3.04
C THR A 123 -0.17 18.41 -4.16
N LEU A 124 -0.98 17.45 -4.60
CA LEU A 124 -0.70 16.58 -5.73
C LEU A 124 -1.33 17.17 -6.99
N TYR A 125 -0.51 17.40 -8.00
CA TYR A 125 -0.89 17.81 -9.34
C TYR A 125 -0.89 16.58 -10.25
N ILE A 126 -1.99 16.37 -10.95
CA ILE A 126 -2.23 15.20 -11.80
C ILE A 126 -2.35 15.68 -13.23
N LYS A 127 -1.47 15.21 -14.12
CA LYS A 127 -1.52 15.58 -15.53
C LYS A 127 -2.75 14.95 -16.17
N GLN A 128 -3.62 15.76 -16.76
CA GLN A 128 -4.80 15.29 -17.46
C GLN A 128 -4.44 14.81 -18.89
N PRO A 129 -5.21 13.86 -19.46
CA PRO A 129 -5.09 13.51 -20.87
C PRO A 129 -5.44 14.73 -21.76
N PRO A 130 -4.90 14.83 -22.98
CA PRO A 130 -5.22 15.93 -23.87
C PRO A 130 -6.71 15.97 -24.19
N SER A 131 -7.37 17.12 -23.97
CA SER A 131 -8.77 17.29 -24.32
C SER A 131 -9.00 17.13 -25.82
N THR A 132 -10.11 16.50 -26.20
CA THR A 132 -10.53 16.37 -27.60
C THR A 132 -11.18 17.66 -28.15
N SER A 133 -11.26 18.72 -27.33
CA SER A 133 -11.85 20.00 -27.69
C SER A 133 -10.95 20.80 -28.64
N ILE A 134 -11.49 21.09 -29.82
CA ILE A 134 -10.84 21.84 -30.91
C ILE A 134 -10.81 23.32 -30.54
N SER A 135 -9.94 23.74 -29.64
CA SER A 135 -9.53 25.14 -29.53
C SER A 135 -8.04 25.23 -29.78
N GLY A 136 -7.66 25.78 -30.95
CA GLY A 136 -6.29 25.89 -31.44
C GLY A 136 -5.38 26.86 -30.67
N TYR A 137 -5.59 27.02 -29.36
CA TYR A 137 -4.67 27.72 -28.48
C TYR A 137 -3.88 26.68 -27.70
N ASN A 138 -2.58 26.64 -27.97
CA ASN A 138 -1.59 25.78 -27.35
C ASN A 138 -1.32 26.29 -25.91
N ASP A 139 -2.32 26.19 -25.04
CA ASP A 139 -2.10 26.33 -23.59
C ASP A 139 -1.38 25.07 -23.10
N GLY A 140 -0.55 25.21 -22.08
CA GLY A 140 0.28 24.10 -21.58
C GLY A 140 -0.53 22.87 -21.14
N PRO A 141 0.12 21.79 -20.70
CA PRO A 141 -0.60 20.61 -20.21
C PRO A 141 -1.49 20.96 -19.02
N ASP A 142 -2.75 20.53 -19.05
CA ASP A 142 -3.70 20.72 -17.95
C ASP A 142 -3.36 19.83 -16.75
N TRP A 143 -3.41 20.42 -15.56
CA TRP A 143 -3.11 19.75 -14.28
C TRP A 143 -4.30 19.90 -13.34
N ALA A 144 -4.84 18.77 -12.88
CA ALA A 144 -5.81 18.73 -11.80
C ALA A 144 -5.12 18.76 -10.44
N GLU A 145 -5.64 19.57 -9.51
CA GLU A 145 -5.11 19.65 -8.14
C GLU A 145 -5.87 18.73 -7.18
N TYR A 146 -5.13 18.01 -6.34
CA TYR A 146 -5.67 17.26 -5.21
C TYR A 146 -4.92 17.62 -3.93
N LYS A 147 -5.65 18.18 -2.96
CA LYS A 147 -5.12 18.50 -1.63
C LYS A 147 -5.12 17.24 -0.78
N ILE A 148 -3.94 16.71 -0.49
CA ILE A 148 -3.79 15.55 0.40
C ILE A 148 -4.15 15.98 1.82
N LYS A 149 -4.74 15.07 2.59
CA LYS A 149 -5.03 15.31 4.01
C LYS A 149 -3.77 15.75 4.74
N GLU A 150 -3.91 16.81 5.52
CA GLU A 150 -2.85 17.34 6.36
C GLU A 150 -2.26 16.25 7.26
N THR A 151 -0.94 16.25 7.38
CA THR A 151 -0.22 15.33 8.26
C THR A 151 0.41 16.10 9.42
N ASN A 152 0.06 15.77 10.65
CA ASN A 152 0.56 16.41 11.86
C ASN A 152 0.79 15.37 12.97
N MET A 153 1.24 15.80 14.15
CA MET A 153 1.55 14.91 15.28
C MET A 153 0.41 13.91 15.58
N PHE A 154 -0.84 14.38 15.53
CA PHE A 154 -1.99 13.53 15.82
C PHE A 154 -2.24 12.52 14.70
N THR A 155 -2.19 12.93 13.43
CA THR A 155 -2.49 12.01 12.33
C THR A 155 -1.41 10.94 12.16
N VAL A 156 -0.13 11.30 12.32
CA VAL A 156 0.99 10.35 12.14
C VAL A 156 0.92 9.21 13.15
N ASP A 157 0.50 9.51 14.39
CA ASP A 157 0.42 8.54 15.46
C ASP A 157 -0.91 7.78 15.42
N LYS A 158 -2.04 8.50 15.40
CA LYS A 158 -3.37 7.90 15.56
C LYS A 158 -3.94 7.30 14.29
N TYR A 159 -3.68 7.88 13.12
CA TYR A 159 -4.32 7.45 11.87
C TYR A 159 -3.37 6.69 10.95
N GLN A 160 -2.13 7.16 10.81
CA GLN A 160 -1.17 6.59 9.87
C GLN A 160 -0.26 5.54 10.52
N GLN A 161 -0.20 5.49 11.86
CA GLN A 161 0.67 4.61 12.65
C GLN A 161 2.11 4.59 12.13
N ILE A 162 2.70 5.76 11.83
CA ILE A 162 3.97 5.87 11.09
C ILE A 162 5.06 4.91 11.56
N GLY A 163 5.76 4.27 10.62
CA GLY A 163 7.04 3.62 10.90
C GLY A 163 8.15 4.41 10.21
N TYR A 164 8.89 5.24 10.96
CA TYR A 164 9.88 6.18 10.40
C TYR A 164 11.32 5.77 10.75
N PHE A 165 12.20 5.85 9.75
CA PHE A 165 13.62 5.55 9.85
C PHE A 165 14.44 6.79 9.47
N PRO A 166 14.84 7.63 10.44
CA PRO A 166 15.49 8.90 10.14
C PRO A 166 16.82 8.74 9.41
N LYS A 167 17.66 7.79 9.84
CA LYS A 167 19.00 7.59 9.30
C LYS A 167 18.96 6.88 7.94
N GLU A 168 18.05 5.93 7.80
CA GLU A 168 17.88 5.10 6.61
C GLU A 168 17.00 5.78 5.56
N ARG A 169 16.37 6.93 5.90
CA ARG A 169 15.51 7.72 5.02
C ARG A 169 14.38 6.88 4.42
N ALA A 170 13.69 6.12 5.26
CA ALA A 170 12.56 5.28 4.87
C ALA A 170 11.36 5.51 5.78
N PHE A 171 10.15 5.29 5.27
CA PHE A 171 8.95 5.34 6.10
C PHE A 171 7.80 4.47 5.58
N ALA A 172 6.89 4.09 6.48
CA ALA A 172 5.63 3.44 6.11
C ALA A 172 4.44 4.14 6.77
N LEU A 173 3.34 4.30 6.04
CA LEU A 173 2.11 4.95 6.49
C LEU A 173 0.88 4.10 6.16
N ARG A 174 -0.13 4.18 7.03
CA ARG A 174 -1.48 3.69 6.76
C ARG A 174 -2.34 4.82 6.21
N TYR A 175 -3.15 4.51 5.21
CA TYR A 175 -4.24 5.37 4.75
C TYR A 175 -5.59 4.74 5.14
N GLN A 176 -6.54 5.59 5.49
CA GLN A 176 -7.90 5.16 5.84
C GLN A 176 -8.71 4.76 4.60
N THR A 177 -8.44 5.41 3.46
CA THR A 177 -9.12 5.17 2.18
C THR A 177 -8.12 5.29 1.04
N ALA A 178 -8.47 4.76 -0.13
CA ALA A 178 -7.69 4.90 -1.37
C ALA A 178 -8.12 6.11 -2.21
N GLY A 179 -8.88 7.06 -1.64
CA GLY A 179 -9.54 8.13 -2.41
C GLY A 179 -8.58 9.05 -3.15
N MET A 180 -7.38 9.30 -2.60
CA MET A 180 -6.32 10.04 -3.32
C MET A 180 -5.90 9.30 -4.59
N LEU A 181 -5.72 7.97 -4.51
CA LEU A 181 -5.33 7.13 -5.64
C LEU A 181 -6.45 7.02 -6.68
N GLU A 182 -7.71 6.96 -6.22
CA GLU A 182 -8.89 7.02 -7.10
C GLU A 182 -8.90 8.32 -7.92
N THR A 183 -8.68 9.47 -7.28
CA THR A 183 -8.64 10.76 -7.98
C THR A 183 -7.51 10.82 -9.02
N VAL A 184 -6.32 10.27 -8.71
CA VAL A 184 -5.21 10.21 -9.68
C VAL A 184 -5.61 9.42 -10.92
N LEU A 185 -6.29 8.29 -10.75
CA LEU A 185 -6.76 7.46 -11.86
C LEU A 185 -7.85 8.17 -12.68
N ARG A 186 -8.85 8.76 -12.03
CA ARG A 186 -9.92 9.49 -12.70
C ARG A 186 -9.39 10.68 -13.50
N GLN A 187 -8.65 11.56 -12.84
CA GLN A 187 -8.13 12.77 -13.48
C GLN A 187 -7.04 12.47 -14.50
N GLY A 188 -6.18 11.49 -14.22
CA GLY A 188 -5.05 11.16 -15.08
C GLY A 188 -5.38 10.28 -16.29
N VAL A 189 -6.50 9.53 -16.25
CA VAL A 189 -6.90 8.63 -17.34
C VAL A 189 -8.14 9.13 -18.07
N LEU A 190 -9.17 9.61 -17.35
CA LEU A 190 -10.42 10.09 -17.94
C LEU A 190 -10.39 11.62 -18.17
N GLY A 191 -9.78 12.37 -17.25
CA GLY A 191 -9.72 13.83 -17.35
C GLY A 191 -11.10 14.47 -17.34
N GLU A 192 -11.36 15.38 -18.29
CA GLU A 192 -12.65 16.08 -18.46
C GLU A 192 -13.79 15.14 -18.87
N ASP A 193 -13.48 13.96 -19.43
CA ASP A 193 -14.48 12.98 -19.86
C ASP A 193 -15.03 12.15 -18.69
N ASP A 194 -14.57 12.37 -17.45
CA ASP A 194 -15.13 11.67 -16.28
C ASP A 194 -16.56 12.13 -15.97
N ILE A 195 -17.52 11.30 -16.34
CA ILE A 195 -18.95 11.48 -16.05
C ILE A 195 -19.35 11.06 -14.63
N GLY A 196 -18.39 10.68 -13.78
CA GLY A 196 -18.63 10.31 -12.38
C GLY A 196 -19.24 8.92 -12.19
N GLU A 197 -19.11 8.05 -13.19
CA GLU A 197 -19.54 6.66 -13.09
C GLU A 197 -18.79 5.92 -11.97
N GLU A 198 -19.49 5.04 -11.26
CA GLU A 198 -18.88 4.23 -10.19
C GLU A 198 -17.83 3.24 -10.71
N SER A 199 -17.99 2.76 -11.95
CA SER A 199 -17.11 1.77 -12.56
C SER A 199 -16.96 2.08 -14.05
N PRO A 200 -16.16 3.11 -14.40
CA PRO A 200 -15.90 3.47 -15.79
C PRO A 200 -15.29 2.30 -16.56
N LYS A 201 -15.61 2.19 -17.85
CA LYS A 201 -15.05 1.12 -18.71
C LYS A 201 -13.53 1.27 -18.82
N ASP A 202 -12.85 0.13 -18.84
CA ASP A 202 -11.39 0.01 -19.02
C ASP A 202 -10.51 0.72 -17.97
N LEU A 203 -11.11 1.22 -16.88
CA LEU A 203 -10.39 1.82 -15.76
C LEU A 203 -10.63 1.05 -14.47
N LYS A 204 -9.55 0.46 -13.93
CA LYS A 204 -9.59 -0.24 -12.66
C LYS A 204 -9.47 0.76 -11.50
N LEU A 205 -10.57 1.07 -10.82
CA LEU A 205 -10.57 1.89 -9.60
C LEU A 205 -10.40 1.03 -8.33
N PRO A 206 -9.83 1.59 -7.24
CA PRO A 206 -9.76 0.90 -5.96
C PRO A 206 -11.15 0.79 -5.32
N SER A 207 -11.34 -0.24 -4.48
CA SER A 207 -12.56 -0.38 -3.68
C SER A 207 -12.81 0.86 -2.82
N ARG A 208 -14.08 1.27 -2.66
CA ARG A 208 -14.48 2.41 -1.80
C ARG A 208 -14.08 2.23 -0.33
N LEU A 209 -14.15 1.00 0.17
CA LEU A 209 -13.85 0.63 1.56
C LEU A 209 -12.78 -0.48 1.59
N PRO A 210 -11.53 -0.19 1.21
CA PRO A 210 -10.46 -1.17 1.24
C PRO A 210 -10.19 -1.61 2.69
N SER A 211 -9.77 -2.86 2.88
CA SER A 211 -9.40 -3.36 4.20
C SER A 211 -8.07 -2.76 4.67
N ILE A 212 -7.11 -2.64 3.74
CA ILE A 212 -5.78 -2.07 4.00
C ILE A 212 -5.38 -1.19 2.81
N VAL A 213 -4.90 0.01 3.14
CA VAL A 213 -4.12 0.86 2.23
C VAL A 213 -2.82 1.21 2.94
N CYS A 214 -1.71 0.63 2.47
CA CYS A 214 -0.41 0.77 3.12
C CYS A 214 0.59 1.35 2.14
N GLU A 215 1.20 2.48 2.51
CA GLU A 215 2.33 3.08 1.83
C GLU A 215 3.64 2.60 2.45
N SER A 216 4.62 2.32 1.61
CA SER A 216 6.03 2.05 1.96
C SER A 216 6.92 2.89 1.06
N CYS A 217 7.73 3.76 1.67
CA CYS A 217 8.60 4.69 0.96
C CYS A 217 10.07 4.35 1.22
N LEU A 218 10.81 4.17 0.13
CA LEU A 218 12.27 4.04 0.12
C LEU A 218 12.88 5.19 -0.68
N TYR A 219 13.93 5.80 -0.14
CA TYR A 219 14.73 6.81 -0.84
C TYR A 219 15.94 6.13 -1.46
N SER A 220 16.32 6.56 -2.67
CA SER A 220 17.55 6.10 -3.29
C SER A 220 18.76 6.52 -2.46
N LEU A 221 19.77 5.65 -2.42
CA LEU A 221 21.01 5.92 -1.69
C LEU A 221 21.94 6.88 -2.44
N GLU A 222 21.75 7.02 -3.75
CA GLU A 222 22.67 7.74 -4.63
C GLU A 222 22.05 9.03 -5.21
N LYS A 223 20.71 9.09 -5.30
CA LYS A 223 19.98 10.19 -5.92
C LYS A 223 18.89 10.70 -4.98
N ASP A 224 18.48 11.96 -5.14
CA ASP A 224 17.31 12.49 -4.43
C ASP A 224 16.01 12.08 -5.13
N ILE A 225 15.83 10.75 -5.19
CA ILE A 225 14.69 10.05 -5.78
C ILE A 225 14.10 9.17 -4.68
N ARG A 226 12.79 9.02 -4.69
CA ARG A 226 12.09 8.08 -3.82
C ARG A 226 11.06 7.27 -4.60
N ALA A 227 10.80 6.07 -4.11
CA ALA A 227 9.71 5.23 -4.55
C ALA A 227 8.71 5.06 -3.40
N ARG A 228 7.46 5.48 -3.61
CA ARG A 228 6.35 5.30 -2.67
C ARG A 228 5.42 4.22 -3.20
N ALA A 229 5.47 3.06 -2.56
CA ALA A 229 4.75 1.86 -2.96
C ALA A 229 3.49 1.68 -2.11
N PHE A 230 2.35 1.43 -2.75
CA PHE A 230 1.06 1.26 -2.10
C PHE A 230 0.49 -0.13 -2.35
N HIS A 231 0.21 -0.84 -1.26
CA HIS A 231 -0.64 -2.02 -1.28
C HIS A 231 -2.09 -1.59 -1.06
N ILE A 232 -2.99 -1.96 -1.98
CA ILE A 232 -4.43 -1.74 -1.84
C ILE A 232 -5.12 -3.10 -1.79
N ILE A 233 -5.61 -3.45 -0.60
CA ILE A 233 -6.27 -4.73 -0.34
C ILE A 233 -7.77 -4.49 -0.26
N ASN A 234 -8.53 -5.26 -1.04
CA ASN A 234 -9.98 -5.12 -1.13
C ASN A 234 -10.66 -5.47 0.21
N PRO A 235 -11.98 -5.24 0.35
CA PRO A 235 -12.70 -5.56 1.59
C PRO A 235 -12.66 -7.04 2.00
N LYS A 236 -12.31 -7.95 1.07
CA LYS A 236 -12.20 -9.39 1.32
C LYS A 236 -10.80 -9.83 1.74
N GLY A 237 -9.84 -8.92 1.86
CA GLY A 237 -8.47 -9.25 2.27
C GLY A 237 -7.56 -9.73 1.13
N ILE A 238 -7.97 -9.57 -0.14
CA ILE A 238 -7.17 -9.94 -1.31
C ILE A 238 -6.57 -8.69 -1.96
N ILE A 239 -5.32 -8.79 -2.44
CA ILE A 239 -4.69 -7.70 -3.18
C ILE A 239 -5.54 -7.31 -4.39
N GLU A 240 -5.87 -6.02 -4.50
CA GLU A 240 -6.68 -5.48 -5.59
C GLU A 240 -5.82 -4.84 -6.67
N MET A 241 -4.84 -4.05 -6.25
CA MET A 241 -3.90 -3.37 -7.11
C MET A 241 -2.68 -2.93 -6.30
N LEU A 242 -1.61 -2.66 -7.03
CA LEU A 242 -0.38 -2.08 -6.51
C LEU A 242 -0.17 -0.74 -7.18
N VAL A 243 0.32 0.25 -6.42
CA VAL A 243 0.66 1.55 -6.98
C VAL A 243 2.09 1.91 -6.61
N ILE A 244 2.84 2.44 -7.56
CA ILE A 244 4.16 3.04 -7.33
C ILE A 244 4.12 4.50 -7.75
N PHE A 245 4.48 5.41 -6.86
CA PHE A 245 4.98 6.73 -7.26
C PHE A 245 6.50 6.68 -7.30
N LEU A 246 7.09 6.95 -8.45
CA LEU A 246 8.52 7.20 -8.58
C LEU A 246 8.74 8.69 -8.74
N GLU A 247 9.44 9.31 -7.80
CA GLU A 247 9.49 10.77 -7.64
C GLU A 247 10.93 11.25 -7.48
N GLN A 248 11.30 12.29 -8.21
CA GLN A 248 12.58 12.98 -8.07
C GLN A 248 12.34 14.39 -7.52
N ARG A 249 13.10 14.77 -6.49
CA ARG A 249 13.05 16.14 -5.97
C ARG A 249 13.79 17.07 -6.91
N GLY A 250 13.20 18.23 -7.20
CA GLY A 250 13.84 19.25 -8.02
C GLY A 250 12.86 20.16 -8.74
N ASP A 251 13.39 21.12 -9.48
CA ASP A 251 12.59 22.12 -10.19
C ASP A 251 11.80 21.52 -11.36
N ALA A 252 10.78 22.26 -11.81
CA ALA A 252 9.80 21.83 -12.81
C ALA A 252 10.37 21.44 -14.19
N LEU A 253 11.66 21.71 -14.44
CA LEU A 253 12.37 21.34 -15.68
C LEU A 253 12.93 19.90 -15.64
N SER A 254 12.86 19.24 -14.48
CA SER A 254 13.30 17.85 -14.32
C SER A 254 12.31 16.89 -14.98
N PHE A 255 12.77 16.06 -15.91
CA PHE A 255 11.92 14.99 -16.46
C PHE A 255 11.54 14.01 -15.35
N PRO A 256 10.29 13.55 -15.28
CA PRO A 256 9.88 12.60 -14.27
C PRO A 256 10.67 11.29 -14.46
N PRO A 257 11.14 10.67 -13.37
CA PRO A 257 11.86 9.41 -13.47
C PRO A 257 10.96 8.36 -14.13
N SER A 258 11.48 7.69 -15.15
CA SER A 258 10.81 6.58 -15.82
C SER A 258 11.39 5.26 -15.36
N LEU A 259 10.51 4.30 -15.07
CA LEU A 259 10.91 2.89 -15.05
C LEU A 259 11.36 2.52 -16.48
N ASP A 260 12.45 1.76 -16.59
CA ASP A 260 13.08 1.43 -17.86
C ASP A 260 12.09 0.77 -18.83
N THR A 261 11.92 1.35 -20.02
CA THR A 261 10.99 0.90 -21.07
C THR A 261 11.34 -0.51 -21.56
N THR A 262 12.60 -0.94 -21.49
CA THR A 262 13.01 -2.30 -21.85
C THR A 262 12.51 -3.34 -20.84
N MET A 263 12.42 -2.97 -19.56
CA MET A 263 11.85 -3.80 -18.48
C MET A 263 10.31 -3.80 -18.48
N MET A 264 9.68 -2.88 -19.23
CA MET A 264 8.23 -2.81 -19.41
C MET A 264 7.72 -3.73 -20.53
N GLN A 265 8.57 -4.09 -21.50
CA GLN A 265 8.19 -4.81 -22.72
C GLN A 265 8.14 -6.35 -22.60
N GLY A 266 8.15 -6.88 -21.37
CA GLY A 266 7.64 -8.24 -21.09
C GLY A 266 8.58 -9.42 -21.34
N ASP A 267 9.73 -9.24 -21.99
CA ASP A 267 10.62 -10.36 -22.36
C ASP A 267 11.73 -10.70 -21.34
N THR A 268 11.89 -9.93 -20.27
CA THR A 268 12.92 -10.20 -19.24
C THR A 268 12.31 -10.82 -17.99
N ASN A 269 12.83 -11.98 -17.57
CA ASN A 269 12.44 -12.61 -16.31
C ASN A 269 12.86 -11.71 -15.14
N ARG A 270 11.88 -11.02 -14.55
CA ARG A 270 12.07 -10.00 -13.50
C ARG A 270 12.65 -10.56 -12.20
N ILE A 271 12.63 -11.88 -12.00
CA ILE A 271 13.14 -12.47 -10.77
C ILE A 271 14.66 -12.56 -10.73
N VAL A 272 15.30 -12.64 -11.90
CA VAL A 272 16.73 -12.95 -12.05
C VAL A 272 17.63 -12.03 -11.21
N PRO A 273 17.41 -10.70 -11.16
CA PRO A 273 18.22 -9.81 -10.34
C PRO A 273 18.20 -10.17 -8.84
N TYR A 274 17.11 -10.75 -8.34
CA TYR A 274 16.93 -11.11 -6.92
C TYR A 274 17.51 -12.46 -6.54
N LEU A 275 17.75 -13.37 -7.49
CA LEU A 275 18.30 -14.69 -7.23
C LEU A 275 19.73 -14.59 -6.68
N GLY A 276 20.12 -15.53 -5.83
CA GLY A 276 21.42 -15.62 -5.19
C GLY A 276 21.40 -15.24 -3.71
N ASN A 277 22.59 -15.07 -3.16
CA ASN A 277 22.80 -14.80 -1.74
C ASN A 277 22.92 -13.30 -1.47
N TRP A 278 22.26 -12.84 -0.43
CA TRP A 278 22.24 -11.46 0.03
C TRP A 278 22.61 -11.42 1.50
N LYS A 279 23.42 -10.43 1.89
CA LYS A 279 23.81 -10.23 3.28
C LYS A 279 23.64 -8.76 3.65
N GLY A 280 23.12 -8.50 4.84
CA GLY A 280 22.76 -7.15 5.22
C GLY A 280 22.51 -6.94 6.70
N ARG A 281 21.90 -5.81 7.03
CA ARG A 281 21.44 -5.46 8.37
C ARG A 281 19.98 -5.02 8.31
N SER A 282 19.21 -5.41 9.31
CA SER A 282 17.84 -4.96 9.52
C SER A 282 17.70 -4.17 10.81
N ILE A 283 16.83 -3.17 10.80
CA ILE A 283 16.44 -2.38 11.96
C ILE A 283 14.91 -2.42 12.03
N THR A 284 14.37 -2.86 13.17
CA THR A 284 12.94 -2.89 13.42
C THR A 284 12.56 -1.80 14.41
N LYS A 285 11.60 -0.98 14.03
CA LYS A 285 11.02 0.08 14.85
C LYS A 285 9.54 -0.18 15.11
N ARG A 286 9.09 0.07 16.33
CA ARG A 286 7.67 0.06 16.67
C ARG A 286 6.94 1.17 15.89
N SER A 287 5.74 0.90 15.42
CA SER A 287 4.85 1.91 14.82
C SER A 287 4.50 3.02 15.83
N GLY A 288 4.30 4.22 15.32
CA GLY A 288 4.05 5.43 16.09
C GLY A 288 5.20 6.43 15.99
N VAL A 289 4.91 7.70 16.25
CA VAL A 289 5.85 8.81 16.03
C VAL A 289 7.14 8.69 16.86
N TYR A 290 7.04 8.10 18.05
CA TYR A 290 8.21 7.82 18.90
C TYR A 290 9.21 6.86 18.24
N GLY A 291 8.73 5.88 17.46
CA GLY A 291 9.57 5.04 16.62
C GLY A 291 10.66 4.25 17.37
N ALA A 292 10.35 3.72 18.55
CA ALA A 292 11.28 2.97 19.39
C ALA A 292 11.94 1.83 18.59
N THR A 293 13.28 1.78 18.58
CA THR A 293 14.00 0.63 18.02
C THR A 293 13.77 -0.58 18.92
N ILE A 294 13.17 -1.64 18.38
CA ILE A 294 12.86 -2.86 19.13
C ILE A 294 13.83 -4.00 18.84
N ALA A 295 14.46 -4.01 17.66
CA ALA A 295 15.46 -5.01 17.29
C ALA A 295 16.39 -4.50 16.20
N GLU A 296 17.64 -4.95 16.26
CA GLU A 296 18.60 -4.87 15.18
C GLU A 296 19.19 -6.26 14.96
N ALA A 297 19.42 -6.62 13.70
CA ALA A 297 19.91 -7.94 13.34
C ALA A 297 20.76 -7.92 12.08
N ASN A 298 21.71 -8.85 12.01
CA ASN A 298 22.38 -9.20 10.77
C ASN A 298 21.47 -10.16 9.99
N THR A 299 21.34 -9.94 8.69
CA THR A 299 20.46 -10.72 7.81
C THR A 299 21.28 -11.43 6.74
N VAL A 300 20.90 -12.67 6.44
CA VAL A 300 21.38 -13.43 5.28
C VAL A 300 20.15 -14.00 4.58
N THR A 301 19.98 -13.68 3.31
CA THR A 301 18.86 -14.16 2.49
C THR A 301 19.40 -14.93 1.29
N SER A 302 19.02 -16.19 1.12
CA SER A 302 19.21 -16.93 -0.13
C SER A 302 17.89 -16.99 -0.89
N LEU A 303 17.93 -16.78 -2.21
CA LEU A 303 16.80 -17.00 -3.10
C LEU A 303 17.27 -17.79 -4.32
N GLU A 304 16.80 -19.02 -4.46
CA GLU A 304 17.17 -19.92 -5.53
C GLU A 304 15.94 -20.33 -6.35
N MET A 305 16.18 -20.64 -7.62
CA MET A 305 15.15 -21.10 -8.55
C MET A 305 15.69 -22.24 -9.39
N ASP A 306 14.92 -23.33 -9.50
CA ASP A 306 15.24 -24.43 -10.42
C ASP A 306 14.71 -24.17 -11.84
N ASP A 307 15.12 -25.01 -12.79
CA ASP A 307 14.69 -24.91 -14.20
C ASP A 307 13.18 -25.12 -14.41
N LYS A 308 12.47 -25.61 -13.39
CA LYS A 308 11.01 -25.83 -13.41
C LYS A 308 10.24 -24.66 -12.79
N GLY A 309 10.93 -23.61 -12.33
CA GLY A 309 10.33 -22.44 -11.69
C GLY A 309 9.96 -22.66 -10.22
N HIS A 310 10.43 -23.73 -9.57
CA HIS A 310 10.34 -23.87 -8.13
C HIS A 310 11.35 -22.96 -7.45
N LEU A 311 10.89 -22.28 -6.41
CA LEU A 311 11.67 -21.35 -5.62
C LEU A 311 11.92 -21.87 -4.23
N VAL A 312 13.12 -21.63 -3.76
CA VAL A 312 13.53 -21.81 -2.37
C VAL A 312 14.05 -20.48 -1.86
N GLN A 313 13.49 -20.02 -0.74
CA GLN A 313 13.92 -18.81 -0.06
C GLN A 313 14.27 -19.14 1.39
N ASP A 314 15.48 -18.78 1.79
CA ASP A 314 15.95 -18.91 3.17
C ASP A 314 16.31 -17.52 3.70
N ILE A 315 15.73 -17.14 4.83
CA ILE A 315 16.02 -15.87 5.51
C ILE A 315 16.52 -16.19 6.92
N THR A 316 17.78 -15.88 7.17
CA THR A 316 18.40 -15.93 8.49
C THR A 316 18.50 -14.53 9.08
N SER A 317 18.02 -14.35 10.30
CA SER A 317 18.16 -13.11 11.06
C SER A 317 18.77 -13.41 12.43
N THR A 318 19.96 -12.89 12.67
CA THR A 318 20.71 -13.01 13.93
C THR A 318 20.70 -11.67 14.65
N SER A 319 19.98 -11.60 15.78
CA SER A 319 19.88 -10.37 16.55
C SER A 319 21.25 -9.93 17.08
N SER A 320 21.51 -8.62 17.04
CA SER A 320 22.77 -8.04 17.51
C SER A 320 22.85 -7.92 19.03
N VAL A 321 21.71 -7.98 19.72
CA VAL A 321 21.59 -7.74 21.17
C VAL A 321 21.29 -9.04 21.91
N SER A 322 20.34 -9.81 21.40
CA SER A 322 20.04 -11.15 21.89
C SER A 322 20.73 -12.13 20.96
N GLU A 323 21.48 -13.11 21.46
CA GLU A 323 22.15 -14.15 20.63
C GLU A 323 21.14 -15.11 19.92
N ILE A 324 19.91 -14.65 19.71
CA ILE A 324 18.83 -15.36 19.05
C ILE A 324 19.04 -15.25 17.54
N THR A 325 19.13 -16.42 16.90
CA THR A 325 19.10 -16.56 15.46
C THR A 325 17.80 -17.23 15.03
N THR A 326 17.11 -16.63 14.08
CA THR A 326 15.89 -17.15 13.47
C THR A 326 16.17 -17.49 12.02
N ASN A 327 15.63 -18.63 11.57
CA ASN A 327 15.73 -19.09 10.19
C ASN A 327 14.31 -19.35 9.68
N VAL A 328 13.97 -18.75 8.55
CA VAL A 328 12.69 -18.94 7.87
C VAL A 328 12.98 -19.53 6.51
N HIS A 329 12.47 -20.74 6.28
CA HIS A 329 12.58 -21.46 5.02
C HIS A 329 11.23 -21.49 4.33
N TRP A 330 11.15 -20.96 3.11
CA TRP A 330 9.96 -20.98 2.28
C TRP A 330 10.23 -21.61 0.93
N THR A 331 9.22 -22.33 0.43
CA THR A 331 9.19 -22.88 -0.91
C THR A 331 7.99 -22.35 -1.66
N GLY A 332 8.13 -22.18 -2.97
CA GLY A 332 7.09 -21.64 -3.82
C GLY A 332 7.29 -21.93 -5.29
N THR A 333 6.44 -21.35 -6.12
CA THR A 333 6.51 -21.46 -7.58
C THR A 333 6.35 -20.09 -8.20
N GLN A 334 7.13 -19.81 -9.25
CA GLN A 334 6.92 -18.64 -10.09
C GLN A 334 5.92 -18.97 -11.20
N THR A 335 4.97 -18.07 -11.42
CA THR A 335 4.14 -18.02 -12.63
C THR A 335 4.15 -16.59 -13.15
N ASN A 336 4.76 -16.38 -14.32
CA ASN A 336 4.99 -15.05 -14.89
C ASN A 336 5.70 -14.11 -13.88
N ASN A 337 5.08 -13.00 -13.51
CA ASN A 337 5.65 -12.03 -12.56
C ASN A 337 5.22 -12.28 -11.11
N LEU A 338 4.55 -13.40 -10.81
CA LEU A 338 4.04 -13.72 -9.49
C LEU A 338 4.78 -14.93 -8.92
N VAL A 339 5.34 -14.79 -7.72
CA VAL A 339 5.81 -15.91 -6.91
C VAL A 339 4.77 -16.19 -5.83
N THR A 340 4.32 -17.44 -5.74
CA THR A 340 3.41 -17.90 -4.69
C THR A 340 4.11 -18.92 -3.81
N PHE A 341 4.21 -18.63 -2.53
CA PHE A 341 4.79 -19.53 -1.53
C PHE A 341 3.72 -20.43 -0.92
N ASN A 342 4.12 -21.67 -0.60
CA ASN A 342 3.24 -22.67 0.01
C ASN A 342 2.64 -22.23 1.35
N GLY A 343 3.27 -21.26 2.03
CA GLY A 343 2.78 -20.65 3.27
C GLY A 343 1.66 -19.60 3.10
N GLY A 344 1.20 -19.34 1.88
CA GLY A 344 0.16 -18.33 1.60
C GLY A 344 0.69 -16.90 1.55
N TYR A 345 1.98 -16.73 1.28
CA TYR A 345 2.61 -15.44 0.96
C TYR A 345 2.85 -15.36 -0.55
N GLN A 346 2.85 -14.15 -1.11
CA GLN A 346 3.12 -13.93 -2.52
C GLN A 346 4.01 -12.71 -2.73
N MET A 347 4.86 -12.77 -3.75
CA MET A 347 5.68 -11.65 -4.21
C MET A 347 5.32 -11.32 -5.66
N ILE A 348 4.92 -10.08 -5.90
CA ILE A 348 4.62 -9.54 -7.22
C ILE A 348 5.85 -8.79 -7.73
N LEU A 349 6.44 -9.28 -8.82
CA LEU A 349 7.64 -8.73 -9.45
C LEU A 349 7.27 -7.58 -10.38
N LEU A 350 7.81 -6.40 -10.08
CA LEU A 350 7.52 -5.17 -10.80
C LEU A 350 8.75 -4.72 -11.62
N PRO A 351 8.55 -3.87 -12.63
CA PRO A 351 9.65 -3.25 -13.37
C PRO A 351 10.54 -2.36 -12.48
N GLY A 352 11.73 -2.03 -12.97
CA GLY A 352 12.66 -1.12 -12.29
C GLY A 352 13.31 -1.70 -11.02
N GLY A 353 13.44 -3.02 -10.97
CA GLY A 353 14.06 -3.69 -9.82
C GLY A 353 13.22 -3.60 -8.56
N MET A 354 11.89 -3.55 -8.69
CA MET A 354 10.96 -3.53 -7.56
C MET A 354 10.20 -4.85 -7.41
N TYR A 355 9.90 -5.24 -6.17
CA TYR A 355 8.83 -6.20 -5.91
C TYR A 355 8.01 -5.76 -4.70
N MET A 356 6.78 -6.25 -4.66
CA MET A 356 5.87 -6.04 -3.54
C MET A 356 5.35 -7.37 -3.02
N GLY A 357 5.48 -7.60 -1.72
CA GLY A 357 5.12 -8.84 -1.05
C GLY A 357 3.93 -8.68 -0.12
N CYS A 358 3.02 -9.64 -0.12
CA CYS A 358 1.85 -9.65 0.77
C CYS A 358 1.29 -11.07 0.95
N PRO A 359 0.43 -11.31 1.95
CA PRO A 359 -0.33 -12.55 2.04
C PRO A 359 -1.29 -12.68 0.85
N CYS A 360 -1.53 -13.91 0.40
CA CYS A 360 -2.54 -14.18 -0.63
C CYS A 360 -3.95 -13.79 -0.14
N ASP A 361 -4.21 -13.99 1.15
CA ASP A 361 -5.47 -13.66 1.82
C ASP A 361 -5.22 -13.17 3.24
N VAL A 362 -5.37 -11.87 3.46
CA VAL A 362 -5.25 -11.23 4.77
C VAL A 362 -6.40 -11.61 5.70
N ALA A 363 -7.61 -11.79 5.17
CA ALA A 363 -8.76 -12.18 5.98
C ALA A 363 -8.55 -13.57 6.58
N LYS A 364 -7.90 -14.48 5.86
CA LYS A 364 -7.45 -15.77 6.38
C LYS A 364 -6.43 -15.63 7.52
N SER A 365 -5.43 -14.76 7.39
CA SER A 365 -4.46 -14.51 8.47
C SER A 365 -5.16 -14.02 9.75
N VAL A 366 -6.09 -13.08 9.62
CA VAL A 366 -6.90 -12.56 10.74
C VAL A 366 -7.78 -13.66 11.34
N ALA A 367 -8.49 -14.43 10.51
CA ALA A 367 -9.33 -15.54 10.96
C ALA A 367 -8.52 -16.62 11.71
N ASP A 368 -7.29 -16.89 11.27
CA ASP A 368 -6.36 -17.82 11.91
C ASP A 368 -5.65 -17.23 13.13
N SER A 369 -5.93 -15.97 13.51
CA SER A 369 -5.22 -15.24 14.57
C SER A 369 -3.70 -15.21 14.37
N LYS A 370 -3.26 -14.99 13.13
CA LYS A 370 -1.85 -14.90 12.75
C LYS A 370 -1.49 -13.47 12.36
N SER A 371 -0.35 -13.02 12.87
CA SER A 371 0.32 -11.82 12.35
C SER A 371 0.71 -12.03 10.89
N PHE A 372 0.78 -10.94 10.15
CA PHE A 372 1.18 -10.94 8.75
C PHE A 372 2.01 -9.69 8.44
N HIS A 373 2.60 -9.62 7.24
CA HIS A 373 3.36 -8.46 6.83
C HIS A 373 3.15 -8.13 5.36
N LEU A 374 3.39 -6.87 5.02
CA LEU A 374 3.53 -6.37 3.66
C LEU A 374 4.99 -5.99 3.44
N GLU A 375 5.46 -6.06 2.21
CA GLU A 375 6.87 -5.83 1.90
C GLU A 375 7.00 -5.01 0.62
N PHE A 376 7.91 -4.05 0.63
CA PHE A 376 8.36 -3.36 -0.57
C PHE A 376 9.87 -3.50 -0.67
N CYS A 377 10.35 -3.96 -1.82
CA CYS A 377 11.77 -4.04 -2.13
C CYS A 377 12.09 -3.21 -3.35
N TRP A 378 13.25 -2.54 -3.30
CA TRP A 378 13.82 -1.82 -4.43
C TRP A 378 15.32 -2.09 -4.55
N LEU A 379 15.73 -2.57 -5.73
CA LEU A 379 17.13 -2.71 -6.12
C LEU A 379 17.67 -1.34 -6.54
N GLU A 380 18.63 -0.82 -5.79
CA GLU A 380 19.38 0.38 -6.18
C GLU A 380 20.34 0.05 -7.33
N SER A 381 20.94 -1.14 -7.27
CA SER A 381 21.82 -1.69 -8.29
C SER A 381 21.67 -3.21 -8.32
N PRO A 382 22.25 -3.92 -9.31
CA PRO A 382 22.23 -5.38 -9.35
C PRO A 382 22.85 -6.06 -8.11
N THR A 383 23.60 -5.31 -7.29
CA THR A 383 24.31 -5.82 -6.11
C THR A 383 23.83 -5.19 -4.79
N LYS A 384 22.90 -4.23 -4.80
CA LYS A 384 22.42 -3.54 -3.60
C LYS A 384 20.91 -3.40 -3.63
N ARG A 385 20.25 -3.75 -2.52
CA ARG A 385 18.80 -3.56 -2.36
C ARG A 385 18.42 -3.02 -1.00
N GLN A 386 17.29 -2.33 -0.99
CA GLN A 386 16.58 -1.91 0.20
C GLN A 386 15.25 -2.66 0.27
N ARG A 387 14.84 -3.07 1.47
CA ARG A 387 13.51 -3.64 1.74
C ARG A 387 12.88 -2.91 2.92
N LEU A 388 11.58 -2.71 2.83
CA LEU A 388 10.77 -2.18 3.92
C LEU A 388 9.61 -3.14 4.16
N VAL A 389 9.62 -3.77 5.33
CA VAL A 389 8.60 -4.71 5.78
C VAL A 389 7.70 -4.02 6.79
N ARG A 390 6.39 -4.06 6.57
CA ARG A 390 5.37 -3.53 7.47
C ARG A 390 4.64 -4.69 8.14
N THR A 391 4.75 -4.79 9.46
CA THR A 391 4.19 -5.91 10.23
C THR A 391 2.87 -5.52 10.87
N PHE A 392 1.89 -6.41 10.72
CA PHE A 392 0.55 -6.29 11.28
C PHE A 392 0.30 -7.38 12.33
N ASP A 393 -0.43 -7.04 13.37
CA ASP A 393 -0.92 -8.01 14.33
C ASP A 393 -2.14 -8.80 13.79
N VAL A 394 -2.71 -9.62 14.67
CA VAL A 394 -3.85 -10.50 14.38
C VAL A 394 -5.14 -9.75 14.07
N GLU A 395 -5.23 -8.45 14.40
CA GLU A 395 -6.38 -7.58 14.15
C GLU A 395 -6.19 -6.68 12.92
N GLY A 396 -5.01 -6.76 12.28
CA GLY A 396 -4.67 -5.91 11.14
C GLY A 396 -4.23 -4.49 11.54
N LEU A 397 -3.79 -4.28 12.79
CA LEU A 397 -3.09 -3.06 13.18
C LEU A 397 -1.60 -3.18 12.90
N ALA A 398 -1.01 -2.13 12.33
CA ALA A 398 0.41 -2.10 12.06
C ALA A 398 1.20 -1.86 13.35
N VAL A 399 1.97 -2.87 13.79
CA VAL A 399 2.70 -2.84 15.08
C VAL A 399 4.16 -2.44 14.95
N SER A 400 4.78 -2.68 13.78
CA SER A 400 6.17 -2.32 13.52
C SER A 400 6.45 -2.17 12.03
N SER A 401 7.59 -1.54 11.74
CA SER A 401 8.24 -1.60 10.44
C SER A 401 9.67 -2.11 10.61
N THR A 402 10.17 -2.82 9.61
CA THR A 402 11.56 -3.28 9.53
C THR A 402 12.19 -2.78 8.24
N TYR A 403 13.20 -1.94 8.34
CA TYR A 403 14.06 -1.56 7.22
C TYR A 403 15.20 -2.55 7.11
N ILE A 404 15.54 -2.97 5.89
CA ILE A 404 16.62 -3.91 5.59
C ILE A 404 17.44 -3.34 4.44
N PHE A 405 18.77 -3.29 4.62
CA PHE A 405 19.72 -3.01 3.54
C PHE A 405 20.61 -4.21 3.33
N GLU A 406 20.69 -4.69 2.09
CA GLU A 406 21.40 -5.92 1.72
C GLU A 406 22.31 -5.69 0.50
N ILE A 407 23.45 -6.38 0.52
CA ILE A 407 24.41 -6.46 -0.58
C ILE A 407 24.44 -7.90 -1.08
N LYS A 408 24.46 -8.08 -2.40
CA LYS A 408 24.59 -9.38 -3.06
C LYS A 408 26.01 -9.92 -2.89
N LEU A 409 26.14 -11.19 -2.52
CA LEU A 409 27.43 -11.86 -2.32
C LEU A 409 28.06 -12.36 -3.61
#